data_AF-F6DGT6-F1
#
_entry.id   AF-F6DGT6-F1
#
_cell.length_a   1.000
_cell.length_b   1.000
_cell.length_c   1.000
_cell.angle_alpha   90.00
_cell.angle_beta   90.00
_cell.angle_gamma   90.00
#
_symmetry.space_group_name_H-M   'P 1'
#
loop_
_entity.id
_entity.type
_entity.pdbx_description
1 polymer ?
#
loop_
_entity_poly.entity_id
_entity_poly.type
_entity_poly.pdbx_seq_one_letter_code
_entity_poly.pdbx_strand_id
1 'polypeptide(L)'
;MSPWRKLITLAPALAAKVRAMRPPKLRVVADGRVLYWALALPSEEDLEAHAAWPGQNAPSLEAWLVERLAFLEEAWPGAQEVELLGVWAGNPPRLEPVARARVKRREEVGA
;
A
#
# COMPACT_ATOMS: atom_id res chain seq x y z
N MET A 1 10.51 -6.49 12.87
CA MET A 1 10.03 -5.50 11.88
C MET A 1 8.61 -5.86 11.48
N SER A 2 7.65 -4.94 11.67
CA SER A 2 6.23 -5.13 11.32
C SER A 2 6.06 -5.35 9.81
N PRO A 3 4.97 -6.00 9.37
CA PRO A 3 4.63 -6.09 7.95
C PRO A 3 4.49 -4.72 7.28
N TRP A 4 3.93 -3.74 7.99
CA TRP A 4 3.82 -2.36 7.52
C TRP A 4 5.19 -1.75 7.23
N ARG A 5 6.14 -1.84 8.18
CA ARG A 5 7.51 -1.33 7.97
C ARG A 5 8.22 -2.01 6.82
N LYS A 6 8.01 -3.31 6.60
CA LYS A 6 8.54 -4.00 5.43
C LYS A 6 8.03 -3.39 4.12
N LEU A 7 6.74 -3.09 4.02
CA LEU A 7 6.17 -2.46 2.83
C LEU A 7 6.67 -1.01 2.67
N ILE A 8 6.80 -0.25 3.76
CA ILE A 8 7.35 1.11 3.77
C ILE A 8 8.80 1.12 3.25
N THR A 9 9.65 0.20 3.71
CA THR A 9 11.03 0.09 3.19
C THR A 9 11.09 -0.27 1.71
N LEU A 10 10.05 -0.93 1.19
CA LEU A 10 9.92 -1.30 -0.22
C LEU A 10 9.13 -0.26 -1.03
N ALA A 11 8.81 0.91 -0.47
CA ALA A 11 7.95 1.90 -1.11
C ALA A 11 8.40 2.32 -2.52
N PRO A 12 9.71 2.53 -2.84
CA PRO A 12 10.12 2.85 -4.21
C PRO A 12 9.74 1.75 -5.21
N ALA A 13 9.97 0.48 -4.86
CA ALA A 13 9.64 -0.66 -5.70
C ALA A 13 8.12 -0.87 -5.79
N LEU A 14 7.41 -0.62 -4.70
CA LEU A 14 5.95 -0.67 -4.66
C LEU A 14 5.34 0.39 -5.58
N ALA A 15 5.82 1.63 -5.52
CA ALA A 15 5.40 2.71 -6.39
C ALA A 15 5.67 2.39 -7.86
N ALA A 16 6.85 1.86 -8.19
CA ALA A 16 7.17 1.40 -9.54
C ALA A 16 6.19 0.31 -10.03
N LYS A 17 5.86 -0.67 -9.18
CA LYS A 17 4.88 -1.71 -9.52
C LYS A 17 3.48 -1.15 -9.72
N VAL A 18 3.03 -0.23 -8.86
CA VAL A 18 1.73 0.45 -9.01
C VAL A 18 1.68 1.24 -10.32
N ARG A 19 2.75 1.97 -10.68
CA ARG A 19 2.86 2.67 -11.98
C ARG A 19 2.78 1.72 -13.18
N ALA A 20 3.41 0.56 -13.08
CA ALA A 20 3.40 -0.44 -14.15
C ALA A 20 2.02 -1.09 -14.31
N MET A 21 1.37 -1.43 -13.20
CA MET A 21 0.06 -2.09 -13.21
C MET A 21 -1.09 -1.13 -13.49
N ARG A 22 -0.94 0.16 -13.14
CA ARG A 22 -1.97 1.21 -13.21
C ARG A 22 -3.33 0.78 -12.63
N PRO A 23 -3.40 0.25 -11.40
CA PRO A 23 -4.69 0.02 -10.76
C PRO A 23 -5.35 1.36 -10.45
N PRO A 24 -6.67 1.52 -10.70
CA PRO A 24 -7.36 2.75 -10.33
C PRO A 24 -7.57 2.87 -8.81
N LYS A 25 -7.61 1.74 -8.09
CA LYS A 25 -7.82 1.69 -6.64
C LYS A 25 -6.98 0.62 -5.98
N LEU A 26 -6.68 0.79 -4.70
CA LEU A 26 -6.07 -0.21 -3.83
C LEU A 26 -7.06 -0.73 -2.79
N ARG A 27 -7.01 -2.03 -2.55
CA ARG A 27 -7.57 -2.66 -1.36
C ARG A 27 -6.43 -2.99 -0.41
N VAL A 28 -6.67 -2.74 0.87
CA VAL A 28 -5.74 -3.07 1.95
C VAL A 28 -6.39 -4.13 2.83
N VAL A 29 -5.68 -5.24 3.02
CA VAL A 29 -6.09 -6.34 3.90
C VAL A 29 -5.02 -6.53 4.96
N ALA A 30 -5.42 -6.65 6.22
CA ALA A 30 -4.53 -7.01 7.32
C ALA A 30 -5.13 -8.20 8.08
N ASP A 31 -4.35 -9.27 8.25
CA ASP A 31 -4.79 -10.51 8.92
C ASP A 31 -6.16 -11.04 8.42
N GLY A 32 -6.38 -10.99 7.10
CA GLY A 32 -7.63 -11.41 6.45
C GLY A 32 -8.79 -10.42 6.56
N ARG A 33 -8.65 -9.33 7.34
CA ARG A 33 -9.65 -8.26 7.45
C ARG A 33 -9.38 -7.17 6.41
N VAL A 34 -10.41 -6.81 5.64
CA VAL A 34 -10.34 -5.66 4.74
C VAL A 34 -10.38 -4.37 5.57
N LEU A 35 -9.29 -3.61 5.53
CA LEU A 35 -9.18 -2.30 6.20
C LEU A 35 -9.66 -1.16 5.30
N TYR A 36 -9.33 -1.24 4.01
CA TYR A 36 -9.84 -0.36 2.97
C TYR A 36 -10.29 -1.16 1.77
N TRP A 37 -11.55 -1.00 1.36
CA TRP A 37 -12.12 -1.77 0.26
C TRP A 37 -11.60 -1.36 -1.12
N ALA A 38 -11.49 -0.05 -1.36
CA ALA A 38 -11.16 0.53 -2.66
C ALA A 38 -10.67 1.99 -2.51
N LEU A 39 -9.51 2.17 -1.89
CA LEU A 39 -8.80 3.45 -1.76
C LEU A 39 -8.43 3.96 -3.16
N ALA A 40 -8.90 5.14 -3.55
CA ALA A 40 -8.54 5.75 -4.81
C ALA A 40 -7.03 6.01 -4.84
N LEU A 41 -6.37 5.55 -5.90
CA LEU A 41 -4.97 5.89 -6.13
C LEU A 41 -4.92 7.26 -6.83
N PRO A 42 -4.22 8.25 -6.25
CA PRO A 42 -4.04 9.53 -6.91
C PRO A 42 -3.17 9.35 -8.16
N SER A 43 -3.43 10.14 -9.19
CA SER A 43 -2.50 10.23 -10.32
C SER A 43 -1.28 11.06 -9.93
N GLU A 44 -0.16 10.88 -10.63
CA GLU A 44 1.03 11.73 -10.40
C GLU A 44 0.73 13.21 -10.72
N GLU A 45 -0.13 13.47 -11.71
CA GLU A 45 -0.59 14.83 -12.03
C GLU A 45 -1.39 15.44 -10.87
N ASP A 46 -2.27 14.68 -10.22
CA ASP A 46 -3.02 15.16 -9.05
C ASP A 46 -2.07 15.48 -7.88
N LEU A 47 -1.04 14.66 -7.69
CA LEU A 47 -0.05 14.84 -6.62
C LEU A 47 0.83 16.06 -6.86
N GLU A 48 1.24 16.29 -8.10
CA GLU A 48 1.96 17.49 -8.53
C GLU A 48 1.09 18.75 -8.41
N ALA A 49 -0.17 18.68 -8.84
CA ALA A 49 -1.11 19.80 -8.73
C ALA A 49 -1.41 20.16 -7.26
N HIS A 50 -1.52 19.15 -6.37
CA HIS A 50 -1.69 19.37 -4.94
C HIS A 50 -0.49 20.14 -4.34
N ALA A 51 0.72 19.78 -4.76
CA ALA A 51 1.96 20.42 -4.32
C ALA A 51 2.15 21.87 -4.76
N ALA A 52 1.45 22.30 -5.82
CA ALA A 52 1.54 23.65 -6.32
C ALA A 52 0.96 24.69 -5.35
N TRP A 53 0.21 24.25 -4.33
CA TRP A 53 -0.39 25.12 -3.32
C TRP A 53 0.57 25.40 -2.17
N PRO A 54 0.76 26.67 -1.75
CA PRO A 54 1.65 27.00 -0.64
C PRO A 54 1.32 26.22 0.64
N GLY A 55 2.32 25.51 1.18
CA GLY A 55 2.19 24.71 2.40
C GLY A 55 1.74 23.26 2.17
N GLN A 56 1.53 22.84 0.91
CA GLN A 56 1.26 21.45 0.55
C GLN A 56 2.49 20.86 -0.13
N ASN A 57 2.97 19.71 0.36
CA ASN A 57 4.04 18.97 -0.31
C ASN A 57 3.48 18.23 -1.53
N ALA A 58 4.33 17.88 -2.49
CA ALA A 58 4.06 16.83 -3.48
C ALA A 58 4.36 15.48 -2.82
N PRO A 59 3.38 14.75 -2.25
CA PRO A 59 3.64 13.35 -1.97
C PRO A 59 3.72 12.69 -3.35
N SER A 60 4.92 12.39 -3.85
CA SER A 60 5.07 11.46 -4.97
C SER A 60 4.28 10.18 -4.68
N LEU A 61 3.95 9.36 -5.69
CA LEU A 61 3.25 8.10 -5.41
C LEU A 61 3.95 7.26 -4.32
N GLU A 62 5.29 7.30 -4.27
CA GLU A 62 6.08 6.70 -3.20
C GLU A 62 5.79 7.34 -1.83
N ALA A 63 5.92 8.66 -1.71
CA ALA A 63 5.67 9.37 -0.46
C ALA A 63 4.21 9.19 0.01
N TRP A 64 3.25 9.22 -0.91
CA TRP A 64 1.84 8.94 -0.62
C TRP A 64 1.67 7.53 -0.05
N LEU A 65 2.30 6.51 -0.66
CA LEU A 65 2.27 5.14 -0.15
C LEU A 65 2.90 5.04 1.24
N VAL A 66 4.05 5.68 1.47
CA VAL A 66 4.72 5.70 2.78
C VAL A 66 3.80 6.28 3.85
N GLU A 67 3.22 7.45 3.59
CA GLU A 67 2.32 8.11 4.55
C GLU A 67 1.07 7.28 4.82
N ARG A 68 0.46 6.69 3.77
CA ARG A 68 -0.74 5.87 3.96
C ARG A 68 -0.44 4.59 4.73
N LEU A 69 0.70 3.96 4.47
CA LEU A 69 1.14 2.77 5.20
C LEU A 69 1.53 3.09 6.64
N ALA A 70 2.14 4.26 6.90
CA ALA A 70 2.46 4.70 8.27
C ALA A 70 1.19 4.97 9.08
N PHE A 71 0.20 5.66 8.50
CA PHE A 71 -1.11 5.85 9.11
C PHE A 71 -1.81 4.52 9.45
N LEU A 72 -1.75 3.55 8.54
CA LEU A 72 -2.31 2.21 8.77
C LEU A 72 -1.55 1.44 9.84
N GLU A 73 -0.22 1.60 9.94
CA GLU A 73 0.56 1.00 11.02
C GLU A 73 0.15 1.53 12.38
N GLU A 74 -0.06 2.84 12.52
CA GLU A 74 -0.48 3.45 13.79
C GLU A 74 -1.85 2.93 14.25
N ALA A 75 -2.79 2.75 13.32
CA ALA A 75 -4.12 2.25 13.62
C ALA A 75 -4.18 0.71 13.80
N TRP A 76 -3.29 -0.04 13.16
CA TRP A 76 -3.20 -1.51 13.28
C TRP A 76 -1.76 -2.01 13.52
N PRO A 77 -1.14 -1.63 14.66
CA PRO A 77 0.27 -1.92 14.92
C PRO A 77 0.56 -3.41 15.12
N GLY A 78 -0.47 -4.18 15.51
CA GLY A 78 -0.38 -5.62 15.79
C GLY A 78 -0.49 -6.53 14.56
N ALA A 79 -0.66 -6.00 13.34
CA ALA A 79 -0.88 -6.80 12.16
C ALA A 79 0.27 -7.80 11.91
N GLN A 80 -0.05 -9.08 11.69
CA GLN A 80 0.95 -10.11 11.42
C GLN A 80 1.17 -10.33 9.92
N GLU A 81 0.17 -10.01 9.12
CA GLU A 81 0.20 -10.04 7.67
C GLU A 81 -0.56 -8.84 7.08
N VAL A 82 -0.02 -8.29 6.00
CA VAL A 82 -0.61 -7.20 5.22
C VAL A 82 -0.54 -7.54 3.74
N GLU A 83 -1.63 -7.33 3.03
CA GLU A 83 -1.74 -7.48 1.59
C GLU A 83 -2.33 -6.23 0.94
N LEU A 84 -1.72 -5.80 -0.17
CA LEU A 84 -2.18 -4.74 -1.04
C LEU A 84 -2.64 -5.37 -2.35
N LEU A 85 -3.88 -5.11 -2.73
CA LEU A 85 -4.48 -5.59 -3.98
C LEU A 85 -4.85 -4.40 -4.86
N GLY A 86 -4.48 -4.44 -6.13
CA GLY A 86 -5.03 -3.56 -7.15
C GLY A 86 -6.48 -3.95 -7.43
N VAL A 87 -7.35 -2.96 -7.62
CA VAL A 87 -8.78 -3.16 -7.87
C VAL A 87 -9.16 -2.47 -9.18
N TRP A 88 -9.69 -3.22 -10.15
CA TRP A 88 -10.23 -2.68 -11.41
C TRP A 88 -11.74 -2.90 -11.49
N ALA A 89 -12.39 -2.12 -12.36
CA ALA A 89 -13.80 -2.30 -12.66
C ALA A 89 -14.08 -3.72 -13.23
N GLY A 90 -15.28 -4.23 -12.95
CA GLY A 90 -15.73 -5.57 -13.35
C GLY A 90 -16.88 -6.05 -12.46
N ASN A 91 -17.52 -7.15 -12.86
CA ASN A 91 -18.53 -7.83 -12.04
C ASN A 91 -18.27 -9.35 -12.01
N PRO A 92 -17.63 -9.89 -10.94
CA PRO A 92 -17.09 -9.16 -9.79
C PRO A 92 -15.85 -8.31 -10.16
N PRO A 93 -15.45 -7.32 -9.33
CA PRO A 93 -14.25 -6.53 -9.55
C PRO A 93 -13.00 -7.40 -9.70
N ARG A 94 -12.12 -7.06 -10.65
CA ARG A 94 -10.83 -7.74 -10.81
C ARG A 94 -9.89 -7.31 -9.68
N LEU A 95 -9.33 -8.29 -8.98
CA LEU A 95 -8.34 -8.09 -7.92
C LEU A 95 -7.02 -8.70 -8.33
N GLU A 96 -5.93 -7.95 -8.20
CA GLU A 96 -4.58 -8.48 -8.44
C GLU A 96 -3.60 -8.13 -7.31
N PRO A 97 -2.73 -9.08 -6.90
CA PRO A 97 -1.73 -8.83 -5.87
C PRO A 97 -0.68 -7.78 -6.27
N VAL A 98 -0.64 -6.69 -5.52
CA VAL A 98 0.40 -5.66 -5.63
C VAL A 98 1.56 -6.00 -4.70
N ALA A 99 1.30 -6.23 -3.42
CA ALA A 99 2.33 -6.63 -2.47
C ALA A 99 1.75 -7.38 -1.28
N ARG A 100 2.59 -8.19 -0.63
CA ARG A 100 2.26 -8.87 0.61
C ARG A 100 3.48 -8.90 1.53
N ALA A 101 3.26 -8.60 2.80
CA ALA A 101 4.27 -8.71 3.84
C ALA A 101 3.70 -9.49 5.03
N ARG A 102 4.54 -10.33 5.63
CA ARG A 102 4.19 -11.08 6.84
C ARG A 102 5.35 -11.14 7.82
N VAL A 103 5.08 -11.26 9.10
CA VAL A 103 6.11 -11.59 10.11
C VAL A 103 6.58 -13.02 9.83
N LYS A 104 7.88 -13.23 9.66
CA LYS A 104 8.43 -14.60 9.61
C LYS A 104 8.49 -15.09 11.06
N ARG A 105 7.79 -16.17 11.40
CA ARG A 105 7.95 -16.82 12.70
C ARG A 105 9.35 -17.47 12.75
N ARG A 106 10.06 -17.32 13.86
CA ARG A 106 11.46 -17.77 14.06
C ARG A 106 11.60 -19.30 14.23
N GLU A 107 10.80 -20.10 13.54
CA GLU A 107 10.80 -21.57 13.63
C GLU A 107 11.24 -22.27 12.32
N GLU A 108 11.79 -21.54 11.35
CA GLU A 108 12.39 -22.12 10.13
C GLU A 108 13.92 -21.94 10.10
N VAL A 109 14.58 -22.07 11.26
CA VAL A 109 16.04 -22.27 11.35
C VAL A 109 16.26 -23.41 12.34
N GLY A 110 16.07 -24.64 11.86
CA GLY A 110 16.17 -25.84 12.67
C GLY A 110 15.57 -27.05 11.96
N ALA A 111 16.15 -27.44 10.83
CA ALA A 111 16.06 -28.77 10.25
C ALA A 111 17.41 -29.10 9.60
#